data_AF-A0A353P4M8-F1
#
_entry.id   AF-A0A353P4M8-F1
#
_cell.length_a   1.000
_cell.length_b   1.000
_cell.length_c   1.000
_cell.angle_alpha   90.00
_cell.angle_beta   90.00
_cell.angle_gamma   90.00
#
_symmetry.space_group_name_H-M   'P 1'
#
loop_
_entity.id
_entity.type
_entity.pdbx_description
1 polymer ?
#
loop_
_entity_poly.entity_id
_entity_poly.type
_entity_poly.pdbx_seq_one_letter_code
_entity_poly.pdbx_strand_id
1 'polypeptide(L)'
;MLFPGNSNQQYAAACILFELKWKHSIVPNMAYMENMYSISRRILERTRAKLSKLGVIEHISYLNSRYHGQSGWKLSTRFSSTLRRLAQYFENWSHDKDTGNCEKEKLLIELL
;
A
#
# COMPACT_ATOMS: atom_id res chain seq x y z
N MET A 1 0.81 -7.79 -9.31
CA MET A 1 2.14 -7.44 -8.73
C MET A 1 2.29 -5.92 -8.70
N LEU A 2 2.79 -5.32 -7.60
CA LEU A 2 2.78 -3.86 -7.36
C LEU A 2 3.61 -3.01 -8.35
N PHE A 3 4.39 -3.62 -9.24
CA PHE A 3 5.23 -2.94 -10.24
C PHE A 3 5.32 -3.79 -11.52
N PRO A 4 4.29 -3.81 -12.40
CA PRO A 4 4.34 -4.65 -13.61
C PRO A 4 5.48 -4.20 -14.54
N GLY A 5 6.26 -5.17 -15.04
CA GLY A 5 7.31 -4.94 -16.05
C GLY A 5 8.62 -4.33 -15.54
N ASN A 6 8.81 -4.10 -14.24
CA ASN A 6 10.05 -3.54 -13.70
C ASN A 6 10.64 -4.43 -12.58
N SER A 7 11.49 -5.39 -12.95
CA SER A 7 12.11 -6.35 -12.02
C SER A 7 12.89 -5.67 -10.90
N ASN A 8 13.62 -4.58 -11.21
CA ASN A 8 14.40 -3.84 -10.23
C ASN A 8 13.52 -3.18 -9.16
N GLN A 9 12.37 -2.60 -9.54
CA GLN A 9 11.43 -2.02 -8.58
C GLN A 9 10.65 -3.10 -7.84
N GLN A 10 10.33 -4.24 -8.47
CA GLN A 10 9.74 -5.38 -7.79
C GLN A 10 10.66 -5.93 -6.70
N TYR A 11 11.94 -6.12 -7.02
CA TYR A 11 12.96 -6.55 -6.07
C TYR A 11 13.11 -5.56 -4.92
N ALA A 12 13.28 -4.27 -5.24
CA ALA A 12 13.38 -3.24 -4.21
C ALA A 12 12.12 -3.15 -3.33
N ALA A 13 10.94 -3.35 -3.90
CA ALA A 13 9.69 -3.36 -3.15
C ALA A 13 9.63 -4.55 -2.18
N ALA A 14 10.06 -5.73 -2.63
CA ALA A 14 10.15 -6.91 -1.79
C ALA A 14 11.12 -6.69 -0.60
N CYS A 15 12.30 -6.12 -0.86
CA CYS A 15 13.27 -5.79 0.19
C CYS A 15 12.73 -4.77 1.19
N ILE A 16 12.08 -3.70 0.71
CA ILE A 16 11.43 -2.70 1.59
C ILE A 16 10.38 -3.36 2.47
N LEU A 17 9.49 -4.16 1.88
CA LEU A 17 8.42 -4.81 2.63
C LEU A 17 8.95 -5.86 3.61
N PHE A 18 10.01 -6.58 3.26
CA PHE A 18 10.67 -7.54 4.14
C PHE A 18 11.22 -6.85 5.39
N GLU A 19 12.02 -5.81 5.22
CA GLU A 19 12.61 -5.06 6.34
C GLU A 19 11.55 -4.42 7.23
N LEU A 20 10.50 -3.83 6.64
CA LEU A 20 9.40 -3.23 7.40
C LEU A 20 8.52 -4.28 8.10
N LYS A 21 8.47 -5.52 7.61
CA LYS A 21 7.72 -6.61 8.24
C LYS A 21 8.45 -7.15 9.46
N TRP A 22 9.77 -7.30 9.37
CA TRP A 22 10.58 -7.92 10.42
C TRP A 22 11.11 -6.92 11.46
N LYS A 23 11.24 -5.65 11.10
CA LYS A 23 11.43 -4.60 12.09
C LYS A 23 10.08 -4.31 12.74
N HIS A 24 9.91 -4.80 13.97
CA HIS A 24 8.76 -4.51 14.83
C HIS A 24 8.64 -3.01 15.22
N SER A 25 9.57 -2.17 14.76
CA SER A 25 9.68 -0.73 15.05
C SER A 25 9.72 0.10 13.76
N ILE A 26 9.49 1.41 13.91
CA ILE A 26 9.63 2.38 12.82
C ILE A 26 11.07 2.36 12.29
N VAL A 27 11.22 2.27 10.97
CA VAL A 27 12.53 2.29 10.30
C VAL A 27 12.92 3.74 10.01
N PRO A 28 13.89 4.35 10.73
CA PRO A 28 14.15 5.79 10.62
C PRO A 28 14.72 6.18 9.27
N ASN A 29 15.59 5.34 8.71
CA ASN A 29 16.26 5.58 7.44
C ASN A 29 16.34 4.27 6.66
N MET A 30 16.02 4.30 5.37
CA MET A 30 16.12 3.15 4.45
C MET A 30 17.41 3.13 3.65
N ALA A 31 18.27 4.15 3.73
CA ALA A 31 19.50 4.25 2.93
C ALA A 31 20.47 3.07 3.14
N TYR A 32 20.44 2.40 4.30
CA TYR A 32 21.26 1.21 4.54
C TYR A 32 20.92 0.05 3.59
N MET A 33 19.70 0.02 3.05
CA MET A 33 19.25 -0.99 2.09
C MET A 33 20.00 -0.92 0.76
N GLU A 34 20.58 0.25 0.42
CA GLU A 34 21.35 0.42 -0.81
C GLU A 34 22.53 -0.55 -0.85
N ASN A 35 23.28 -0.61 0.24
CA ASN A 35 24.44 -1.49 0.38
C ASN A 35 24.03 -2.94 0.68
N MET A 36 23.04 -3.13 1.56
CA MET A 36 22.64 -4.46 2.02
C MET A 36 22.03 -5.32 0.90
N TYR A 37 21.26 -4.71 0.01
CA TYR A 37 20.57 -5.41 -1.07
C TYR A 37 21.09 -5.04 -2.47
N SER A 38 22.19 -4.28 -2.56
CA SER A 38 22.74 -3.79 -3.83
C SER A 38 21.71 -3.06 -4.71
N ILE A 39 20.85 -2.25 -4.08
CA ILE A 39 19.81 -1.47 -4.75
C ILE A 39 20.32 -0.05 -4.96
N SER A 40 20.26 0.47 -6.20
CA SER A 40 20.61 1.87 -6.41
C SER A 40 19.66 2.81 -5.65
N ARG A 41 20.20 3.89 -5.07
CA ARG A 41 19.43 4.95 -4.41
C ARG A 41 18.21 5.40 -5.21
N ARG A 42 18.38 5.62 -6.52
CA ARG A 42 17.29 6.04 -7.42
C ARG A 42 16.14 5.02 -7.46
N ILE A 43 16.45 3.72 -7.52
CA ILE A 43 15.41 2.67 -7.53
C ILE A 43 14.73 2.61 -6.16
N LEU A 44 15.50 2.67 -5.08
CA LEU A 44 14.96 2.65 -3.71
C LEU A 44 13.99 3.80 -3.48
N GLU A 45 14.40 5.03 -3.78
CA GLU A 45 13.58 6.23 -3.60
C GLU A 45 12.31 6.21 -4.45
N ARG A 46 12.41 5.80 -5.72
CA ARG A 46 11.24 5.67 -6.61
C ARG A 46 10.25 4.63 -6.10
N THR A 47 10.77 3.50 -5.63
CA THR A 47 9.94 2.40 -5.12
C THR A 47 9.27 2.81 -3.82
N ARG A 48 10.01 3.44 -2.90
CA ARG A 48 9.48 4.02 -1.65
C ARG A 48 8.37 5.03 -1.93
N ALA A 49 8.60 5.98 -2.84
CA ALA A 49 7.60 6.97 -3.21
C ALA A 49 6.34 6.33 -3.80
N LYS A 50 6.48 5.33 -4.67
CA LYS A 50 5.34 4.59 -5.23
C LYS A 50 4.59 3.80 -4.16
N LEU A 51 5.28 3.07 -3.28
CA LEU A 51 4.65 2.34 -2.18
C LEU A 51 3.90 3.28 -1.23
N SER A 52 4.46 4.46 -0.96
CA SER A 52 3.82 5.48 -0.13
C SER A 52 2.59 6.06 -0.81
N LYS A 53 2.65 6.33 -2.12
CA LYS A 53 1.49 6.80 -2.90
C LYS A 53 0.37 5.77 -2.97
N LEU A 54 0.71 4.48 -3.06
CA LEU A 54 -0.24 3.36 -3.00
C LEU A 54 -0.78 3.14 -1.57
N GLY A 55 -0.24 3.85 -0.58
CA GLY A 55 -0.61 3.73 0.81
C GLY A 55 -0.11 2.45 1.47
N VAL A 56 0.75 1.65 0.82
CA VAL A 56 1.28 0.38 1.36
C VAL A 56 2.21 0.62 2.55
N ILE A 57 3.00 1.70 2.47
CA ILE A 57 3.87 2.17 3.55
C ILE A 57 3.48 3.60 3.91
N GLU A 58 3.72 3.99 5.16
CA GLU A 58 3.49 5.35 5.63
C GLU A 58 4.72 5.91 6.34
N HIS A 59 4.93 7.22 6.16
CA HIS A 59 5.94 7.95 6.89
C HIS A 59 5.34 8.50 8.19
N ILE A 60 5.98 8.20 9.31
CA ILE A 60 5.67 8.76 10.61
C ILE A 60 6.53 10.00 10.79
N SER A 61 5.86 11.16 10.93
CA SER A 61 6.51 12.40 11.30
C SER A 61 6.91 12.38 12.77
N TYR A 62 8.04 12.99 13.09
CA TYR A 62 8.50 13.23 14.46
C TYR A 62 7.44 13.93 15.33
N LEU A 63 6.59 14.77 14.72
CA LEU A 63 5.53 15.50 15.41
C LEU A 63 4.33 14.62 15.82
N ASN A 64 4.32 13.34 15.44
CA ASN A 64 3.23 12.45 15.76
C ASN A 64 3.35 11.94 17.21
N SER A 65 2.56 12.54 18.10
CA SER A 65 2.53 12.22 19.54
C SER A 65 2.22 10.75 19.82
N ARG A 66 1.46 10.07 18.94
CA ARG A 66 1.17 8.62 19.05
C ARG A 66 2.44 7.76 19.05
N TYR A 67 3.49 8.23 18.41
CA TYR A 67 4.75 7.50 18.26
C TYR A 67 5.89 8.10 19.09
N HIS A 68 5.58 8.90 20.11
CA HIS A 68 6.56 9.37 21.11
C HIS A 68 7.79 10.04 20.50
N GLY A 69 7.62 10.85 19.44
CA GLY A 69 8.75 11.49 18.76
C GLY A 69 9.55 10.57 17.83
N GLN A 70 9.10 9.35 17.55
CA GLN A 70 9.74 8.53 16.54
C GLN A 70 9.40 9.04 15.14
N SER A 71 10.37 8.96 14.22
CA SER A 71 10.18 9.29 12.82
C SER A 71 10.79 8.22 11.93
N GLY A 72 10.16 8.00 10.78
CA GLY A 72 10.62 7.02 9.80
C GLY A 72 9.47 6.35 9.08
N TRP A 73 9.71 5.13 8.61
CA TRP A 73 8.80 4.38 7.75
C TRP A 73 8.25 3.16 8.45
N LYS A 74 6.99 2.84 8.17
CA LYS A 74 6.35 1.60 8.60
C LYS A 74 5.34 1.10 7.57
N LEU A 75 4.93 -0.16 7.71
CA LEU A 75 3.77 -0.68 6.98
C LEU A 75 2.52 0.09 7.40
N SER A 76 1.74 0.49 6.40
CA SER A 76 0.48 1.20 6.62
C SER A 76 -0.59 0.22 7.11
N THR A 77 -1.12 0.49 8.30
CA THR A 77 -2.27 -0.25 8.81
C THR A 77 -3.55 0.13 8.08
N ARG A 78 -3.61 1.35 7.52
CA ARG A 78 -4.76 1.87 6.77
C ARG A 78 -4.99 1.07 5.49
N PHE A 79 -3.92 0.73 4.76
CA PHE A 79 -4.05 -0.02 3.50
C PHE A 79 -4.69 -1.38 3.68
N SER A 80 -4.26 -2.15 4.69
CA SER A 80 -4.88 -3.44 5.02
C SER A 80 -6.38 -3.29 5.36
N SER A 81 -6.73 -2.28 6.17
CA SER A 81 -8.14 -2.02 6.50
C SER A 81 -8.97 -1.62 5.29
N THR A 82 -8.41 -0.81 4.37
CA THR A 82 -9.08 -0.41 3.13
C THR A 82 -9.28 -1.59 2.19
N LEU A 83 -8.26 -2.44 2.00
CA LEU A 83 -8.40 -3.65 1.18
C LEU A 83 -9.45 -4.60 1.75
N ARG A 84 -9.50 -4.79 3.07
CA ARG A 84 -10.52 -5.62 3.71
C ARG A 84 -11.93 -5.05 3.48
N ARG A 85 -12.10 -3.74 3.66
CA ARG A 85 -13.38 -3.07 3.39
C ARG A 85 -13.82 -3.21 1.93
N LEU A 86 -12.87 -3.07 1.00
CA LEU A 86 -13.13 -3.21 -0.43
C LEU A 86 -13.51 -4.65 -0.79
N ALA A 87 -12.81 -5.65 -0.23
CA ALA A 87 -13.18 -7.05 -0.41
C ALA A 87 -14.59 -7.33 0.14
N GLN A 88 -14.89 -6.84 1.34
CA GLN A 88 -16.21 -6.98 1.95
C GLN A 88 -17.31 -6.29 1.14
N TYR A 89 -17.01 -5.14 0.54
CA TYR A 89 -17.92 -4.47 -0.38
C TYR A 89 -18.24 -5.32 -1.62
N PHE A 90 -17.23 -5.94 -2.23
CA PHE A 90 -17.43 -6.83 -3.38
C PHE A 90 -18.19 -8.11 -3.02
N GLU A 91 -17.92 -8.70 -1.85
CA GLU A 91 -18.67 -9.86 -1.35
C GLU A 91 -20.15 -9.49 -1.16
N ASN A 92 -20.42 -8.37 -0.48
CA ASN A 92 -21.78 -7.88 -0.29
C ASN A 92 -22.48 -7.61 -1.62
N TRP A 93 -21.81 -6.90 -2.54
CA TRP A 93 -22.35 -6.62 -3.88
C TRP A 93 -22.64 -7.90 -4.67
N SER A 94 -21.75 -8.91 -4.61
CA SER A 94 -21.97 -10.19 -5.27
C SER A 94 -23.14 -10.99 -4.69
N HIS A 95 -23.46 -10.80 -3.41
CA HIS A 95 -24.57 -11.47 -2.73
C HIS A 95 -25.88 -10.69 -2.84
N ASP A 96 -25.82 -9.39 -3.13
CA ASP A 96 -26.96 -8.51 -3.31
C ASP A 96 -27.57 -8.70 -4.70
N LYS A 97 -28.28 -9.83 -4.88
CA LYS A 97 -29.14 -10.09 -6.05
C LYS A 97 -30.54 -9.50 -5.84
N ASP A 98 -30.62 -8.26 -5.38
CA ASP A 98 -31.92 -7.58 -5.29
C ASP A 98 -32.41 -7.27 -6.71
N THR A 99 -33.41 -8.03 -7.17
CA THR A 99 -33.97 -7.94 -8.53
C THR A 99 -34.48 -6.53 -8.85
N GLY A 100 -34.89 -5.75 -7.84
CA GLY A 100 -35.33 -4.36 -8.01
C GLY A 100 -34.19 -3.37 -8.29
N ASN A 101 -32.94 -3.71 -7.95
CA ASN A 101 -31.77 -2.87 -8.24
C ASN A 101 -31.23 -3.12 -9.66
N CYS A 102 -31.34 -4.36 -10.15
CA CYS A 102 -30.91 -4.72 -11.51
C CYS A 102 -31.69 -3.98 -12.62
N GLU A 103 -33.01 -3.80 -12.48
CA GLU A 103 -33.79 -3.04 -13.46
C GLU A 103 -33.43 -1.54 -13.48
N LYS A 104 -33.17 -0.95 -12.31
CA LYS A 104 -32.72 0.44 -12.19
C LYS A 104 -31.31 0.65 -12.77
N GLU A 105 -30.40 -0.28 -12.52
CA GLU A 105 -29.06 -0.28 -13.09
C GLU A 105 -29.09 -0.43 -14.62
N LYS A 106 -29.97 -1.28 -15.16
CA LYS A 106 -30.18 -1.39 -16.62
C LYS A 106 -30.71 -0.09 -17.23
N LEU A 107 -31.70 0.55 -16.61
CA LEU A 107 -32.23 1.83 -17.07
C LEU A 107 -31.17 2.95 -17.05
N LEU A 108 -30.26 2.94 -16.06
CA LEU A 108 -29.13 3.88 -16.01
C LEU A 108 -28.10 3.65 -17.12
N ILE A 109 -27.86 2.39 -17.52
CA ILE A 109 -26.98 2.07 -18.65
C ILE A 109 -27.61 2.51 -19.97
N GLU A 110 -28.92 2.39 -20.14
CA GLU A 110 -29.63 2.81 -21.36
C GLU A 110 -29.74 4.35 -21.51
N LEU A 111 -29.51 5.11 -20.44
CA LEU A 111 -29.51 6.58 -20.42
C LEU A 111 -28.13 7.22 -20.71
N LEU A 112 -27.05 6.42 -20.77
CA LEU A 112 -25.68 6.85 -21.08
C LEU A 112 -25.31 6.57 -22.53
#